data_AF-A0A929J195-F1
#
_entry.id   AF-A0A929J195-F1
#
_cell.length_a   1.000
_cell.length_b   1.000
_cell.length_c   1.000
_cell.angle_alpha   90.00
_cell.angle_beta   90.00
_cell.angle_gamma   90.00
#
_symmetry.space_group_name_H-M   'P 1'
#
loop_
_entity.id
_entity.type
_entity.pdbx_description
1 polymer ?
#
loop_
_entity_poly.entity_id
_entity_poly.type
_entity_poly.pdbx_seq_one_letter_code
_entity_poly.pdbx_strand_id
1 'polypeptide(L)'
;GLGMNNGGFYEVISPNGRKIPLIPTAKAPVELMNLLGEDKITFGEQGDNFIQLEDRKTVCMFDPFVVAPPTDLEPGVHFVAQDDGTEEGWAVYADGSAQQFRPTIPQPDKFIEQIKQDFPEVEAIYSQQDGGFEAIYAGQKYKLHPKFNMEEKPLDGTAERKIVLNGGRLEYTTEVDSEEVIIPLEIELVTD
;
A
#
# COMPACT_ATOMS: atom_id res chain seq x y z
N GLY A 1 21.57 -10.01 -13.91
CA GLY A 1 21.58 -10.40 -12.50
C GLY A 1 20.33 -9.89 -11.84
N LEU A 2 19.90 -10.52 -10.75
CA LEU A 2 18.84 -10.01 -9.89
C LEU A 2 19.53 -9.31 -8.71
N GLY A 3 19.23 -8.03 -8.51
CA GLY A 3 19.70 -7.26 -7.36
C GLY A 3 18.51 -6.79 -6.54
N MET A 4 18.80 -6.33 -5.33
CA MET A 4 17.86 -5.56 -4.53
C MET A 4 18.45 -4.17 -4.38
N ASN A 5 17.67 -3.13 -4.61
CA ASN A 5 18.15 -1.77 -4.38
C ASN A 5 17.96 -1.37 -2.91
N ASN A 6 18.42 -0.17 -2.57
CA ASN A 6 18.34 0.36 -1.20
C ASN A 6 16.90 0.57 -0.70
N GLY A 7 15.89 0.47 -1.57
CA GLY A 7 14.47 0.56 -1.21
C GLY A 7 13.75 -0.78 -1.22
N GLY A 8 14.45 -1.91 -1.36
CA GLY A 8 13.84 -3.25 -1.24
C GLY A 8 13.19 -3.77 -2.53
N PHE A 9 13.20 -3.00 -3.63
CA PHE A 9 12.74 -3.50 -4.92
C PHE A 9 13.78 -4.38 -5.59
N TYR A 10 13.26 -5.36 -6.31
CA TYR A 10 14.04 -6.22 -7.18
C TYR A 10 14.40 -5.45 -8.44
N GLU A 11 15.69 -5.39 -8.73
CA GLU A 11 16.20 -4.81 -9.95
C GLU A 11 16.72 -5.91 -10.86
N VAL A 12 16.22 -5.93 -12.10
CA VAL A 12 16.88 -6.68 -13.16
C VAL A 12 18.06 -5.85 -13.64
N ILE A 13 19.26 -6.35 -13.37
CA ILE A 13 20.52 -5.78 -13.86
C ILE A 13 20.83 -6.45 -15.19
N SER A 14 20.69 -5.74 -16.29
CA SER A 14 21.01 -6.23 -17.63
C SER A 14 22.53 -6.42 -17.80
N PRO A 15 22.98 -7.16 -18.84
CA PRO A 15 24.40 -7.37 -19.11
C PRO A 15 25.21 -6.07 -19.33
N ASN A 16 24.56 -4.98 -19.76
CA ASN A 16 25.19 -3.67 -19.93
C ASN A 16 25.11 -2.78 -18.67
N GLY A 17 24.68 -3.33 -17.53
CA GLY A 17 24.62 -2.62 -16.25
C GLY A 17 23.41 -1.71 -16.05
N ARG A 18 22.43 -1.72 -16.96
CA ARG A 18 21.14 -1.03 -16.75
C ARG A 18 20.35 -1.76 -15.67
N LYS A 19 19.82 -1.00 -14.71
CA LYS A 19 18.97 -1.49 -13.63
C LYS A 19 17.53 -1.14 -13.96
N ILE A 20 16.64 -2.13 -13.91
CA ILE A 20 15.21 -1.96 -14.16
C ILE A 20 14.48 -2.37 -12.87
N PRO A 21 13.86 -1.42 -12.14
CA PRO A 21 13.08 -1.75 -10.94
C PRO A 21 11.82 -2.51 -11.36
N LEU A 22 11.42 -3.47 -10.53
CA LEU A 22 10.21 -4.25 -10.70
C LEU A 22 9.29 -4.05 -9.50
N ILE A 23 8.00 -3.90 -9.77
CA ILE A 23 6.96 -3.91 -8.74
C ILE A 23 6.66 -5.37 -8.42
N PRO A 24 6.84 -5.81 -7.17
CA PRO A 24 6.52 -7.18 -6.80
C PRO A 24 5.01 -7.42 -6.87
N THR A 25 4.66 -8.61 -7.33
CA THR A 25 3.27 -9.09 -7.44
C THR A 25 3.15 -10.45 -6.77
N ALA A 26 1.92 -10.97 -6.67
CA ALA A 26 1.67 -12.30 -6.17
C ALA A 26 2.46 -13.35 -6.97
N LYS A 27 3.08 -14.31 -6.29
CA LYS A 27 3.86 -15.43 -6.87
C LYS A 27 3.04 -16.20 -7.90
N ALA A 28 1.78 -16.48 -7.58
CA ALA A 28 0.89 -17.29 -8.40
C ALA A 28 -0.49 -16.60 -8.50
N PRO A 29 -0.60 -15.52 -9.29
CA PRO A 29 -1.78 -14.65 -9.27
C PRO A 29 -3.04 -15.38 -9.77
N VAL A 30 -2.91 -16.25 -10.77
CA VAL A 30 -4.02 -17.06 -11.29
C VAL A 30 -4.51 -18.08 -10.27
N GLU A 31 -3.58 -18.73 -9.57
CA GLU A 31 -3.93 -19.71 -8.54
C GLU A 31 -4.61 -19.03 -7.35
N LEU A 32 -4.06 -17.88 -6.92
CA LEU A 32 -4.64 -17.07 -5.86
C LEU A 32 -6.04 -16.57 -6.22
N MET A 33 -6.26 -16.10 -7.47
CA MET A 33 -7.60 -15.75 -7.96
C MET A 33 -8.57 -16.94 -7.94
N ASN A 34 -8.12 -18.14 -8.30
CA ASN A 34 -8.96 -19.33 -8.26
C ASN A 34 -9.35 -19.73 -6.84
N LEU A 35 -8.50 -19.46 -5.84
CA LEU A 35 -8.80 -19.70 -4.43
C LEU A 35 -9.85 -18.73 -3.88
N LEU A 36 -9.86 -17.50 -4.39
CA LEU A 36 -10.74 -16.41 -3.92
C LEU A 36 -12.18 -16.48 -4.47
N GLY A 37 -12.40 -17.17 -5.59
CA GLY A 37 -13.75 -17.39 -6.12
C GLY A 37 -14.41 -16.11 -6.65
N GLU A 38 -15.42 -15.59 -5.92
CA GLU A 38 -16.08 -14.32 -6.27
C GLU A 38 -15.25 -13.10 -5.90
N ASP A 39 -14.41 -13.22 -4.88
CA ASP A 39 -13.35 -12.27 -4.54
C ASP A 39 -12.26 -12.29 -5.62
N LYS A 40 -11.67 -11.12 -5.90
CA LYS A 40 -10.76 -10.96 -7.05
C LYS A 40 -9.52 -10.19 -6.70
N ILE A 41 -8.42 -10.61 -7.31
CA ILE A 41 -7.21 -9.80 -7.43
C ILE A 41 -7.14 -9.30 -8.86
N THR A 42 -7.11 -7.99 -9.04
CA THR A 42 -6.92 -7.38 -10.35
C THR A 42 -5.61 -6.62 -10.37
N PHE A 43 -5.05 -6.45 -11.57
CA PHE A 43 -3.78 -5.74 -11.76
C PHE A 43 -4.07 -4.43 -12.49
N GLY A 44 -3.63 -3.33 -11.90
CA GLY A 44 -3.69 -2.01 -12.50
C GLY A 44 -2.74 -1.86 -13.68
N GLU A 45 -3.02 -0.88 -14.53
CA GLU A 45 -2.21 -0.58 -15.72
C GLU A 45 -0.76 -0.19 -15.39
N GLN A 46 -0.50 0.26 -14.15
CA GLN A 46 0.85 0.63 -13.68
C GLN A 46 1.53 -0.46 -12.83
N GLY A 47 0.95 -1.66 -12.76
CA GLY A 47 1.50 -2.75 -11.95
C GLY A 47 1.01 -2.76 -10.50
N ASP A 48 0.04 -1.91 -10.17
CA ASP A 48 -0.68 -1.94 -8.89
C ASP A 48 -1.43 -3.26 -8.74
N ASN A 49 -1.49 -3.80 -7.52
CA ASN A 49 -2.31 -4.97 -7.23
C ASN A 49 -3.55 -4.48 -6.48
N PHE A 50 -4.73 -4.86 -6.94
CA PHE A 50 -6.00 -4.54 -6.30
C PHE A 50 -6.58 -5.82 -5.74
N ILE A 51 -6.86 -5.84 -4.45
CA ILE A 51 -7.60 -6.92 -3.79
C ILE A 51 -9.01 -6.41 -3.56
N GLN A 52 -10.00 -7.14 -4.07
CA GLN A 52 -11.42 -6.88 -3.85
C GLN A 52 -12.05 -8.13 -3.22
N LEU A 53 -12.37 -8.01 -1.94
CA LEU A 53 -13.14 -8.96 -1.15
C LEU A 53 -14.56 -8.41 -0.92
N GLU A 54 -15.50 -9.27 -0.51
CA GLU A 54 -16.90 -8.89 -0.22
C GLU A 54 -17.03 -7.64 0.68
N ASP A 55 -16.17 -7.52 1.70
CA ASP A 55 -16.22 -6.46 2.72
C ASP A 55 -15.08 -5.44 2.61
N ARG A 56 -14.14 -5.63 1.68
CA ARG A 56 -12.90 -4.83 1.63
C ARG A 56 -12.34 -4.71 0.23
N LYS A 57 -11.98 -3.48 -0.16
CA LYS A 57 -11.20 -3.19 -1.36
C LYS A 57 -9.91 -2.50 -0.96
N THR A 58 -8.77 -2.95 -1.48
CA THR A 58 -7.47 -2.34 -1.17
C THR A 58 -6.53 -2.41 -2.36
N VAL A 59 -5.76 -1.34 -2.55
CA VAL A 59 -4.61 -1.36 -3.46
C VAL A 59 -3.41 -1.74 -2.62
N CYS A 60 -2.62 -2.69 -3.09
CA CYS A 60 -1.51 -3.23 -2.32
C CYS A 60 -0.29 -3.53 -3.17
N MET A 61 0.81 -3.75 -2.47
CA MET A 61 2.06 -4.25 -3.00
C MET A 61 2.49 -5.48 -2.22
N PHE A 62 2.87 -6.53 -2.95
CA PHE A 62 3.34 -7.76 -2.35
C PHE A 62 4.78 -7.63 -1.87
N ASP A 63 5.11 -8.34 -0.80
CA ASP A 63 6.49 -8.63 -0.47
C ASP A 63 7.02 -9.66 -1.49
N PRO A 64 8.16 -9.41 -2.14
CA PRO A 64 8.76 -10.35 -3.08
C PRO A 64 9.24 -11.67 -2.44
N PHE A 65 9.40 -11.72 -1.11
CA PHE A 65 9.83 -12.92 -0.41
C PHE A 65 8.64 -13.86 -0.14
N VAL A 66 8.81 -15.10 -0.58
CA VAL A 66 7.89 -16.20 -0.28
C VAL A 66 8.37 -16.87 0.99
N VAL A 67 7.53 -16.87 2.01
CA VAL A 67 7.82 -17.37 3.36
C VAL A 67 6.78 -18.43 3.77
N ALA A 68 6.93 -19.00 4.96
CA ALA A 68 5.85 -19.76 5.58
C ALA A 68 4.80 -18.79 6.15
N PRO A 69 3.50 -19.14 6.14
CA PRO A 69 2.46 -18.29 6.72
C PRO A 69 2.68 -18.11 8.23
N PRO A 70 2.29 -16.95 8.80
CA PRO A 70 2.25 -16.78 10.25
C PRO A 70 1.11 -17.64 10.83
N THR A 71 1.44 -18.87 11.26
CA THR A 71 0.60 -19.84 12.01
C THR A 71 -0.79 -20.16 11.43
N ASP A 72 -0.97 -21.43 11.02
CA ASP A 72 -2.26 -22.09 10.74
C ASP A 72 -3.23 -21.36 9.78
N LEU A 73 -2.73 -20.44 8.96
CA LEU A 73 -3.54 -19.84 7.90
C LEU A 73 -3.74 -20.85 6.76
N GLU A 74 -5.01 -21.09 6.42
CA GLU A 74 -5.40 -21.86 5.24
C GLU A 74 -5.11 -21.08 3.94
N PRO A 75 -5.05 -21.73 2.77
CA PRO A 75 -4.89 -21.03 1.49
C PRO A 75 -5.97 -19.95 1.26
N GLY A 76 -5.56 -18.75 0.86
CA GLY A 76 -6.45 -17.59 0.67
C GLY A 76 -5.76 -16.26 0.96
N VAL A 77 -6.54 -15.18 1.03
CA VAL A 77 -6.08 -13.86 1.48
C VAL A 77 -6.56 -13.62 2.90
N HIS A 78 -5.67 -13.16 3.76
CA HIS A 78 -5.90 -12.96 5.19
C HIS A 78 -5.43 -11.59 5.63
N PHE A 79 -6.09 -11.05 6.64
CA PHE A 79 -5.66 -9.85 7.35
C PHE A 79 -5.51 -10.18 8.82
N VAL A 80 -4.28 -10.06 9.32
CA VAL A 80 -3.91 -10.47 10.67
C VAL A 80 -3.69 -9.23 11.52
N ALA A 81 -4.52 -9.04 12.53
CA ALA A 81 -4.37 -7.95 13.48
C ALA A 81 -3.08 -8.12 14.31
N GLN A 82 -2.40 -7.01 14.54
CA GLN A 82 -1.17 -6.93 15.33
C GLN A 82 -1.45 -6.32 16.71
N ASP A 83 -0.53 -6.52 17.66
CA ASP A 83 -0.65 -6.05 19.06
C ASP A 83 -0.71 -4.51 19.17
N ASP A 84 -0.17 -3.78 18.20
CA ASP A 84 -0.19 -2.32 18.13
C ASP A 84 -1.50 -1.76 17.50
N GLY A 85 -2.44 -2.65 17.14
CA GLY A 85 -3.70 -2.30 16.50
C GLY A 85 -3.60 -2.02 15.00
N THR A 86 -2.48 -2.38 14.37
CA THR A 86 -2.33 -2.44 12.90
C THR A 86 -2.82 -3.79 12.35
N GLU A 87 -2.89 -3.92 11.03
CA GLU A 87 -3.20 -5.16 10.35
C GLU A 87 -2.12 -5.46 9.30
N GLU A 88 -1.79 -6.74 9.14
CA GLU A 88 -0.92 -7.24 8.09
C GLU A 88 -1.70 -8.05 7.06
N GLY A 89 -1.41 -7.84 5.77
CA GLY A 89 -1.99 -8.61 4.69
C GLY A 89 -1.13 -9.83 4.35
N TRP A 90 -1.76 -10.99 4.19
CA TRP A 90 -1.10 -12.25 3.84
C TRP A 90 -1.84 -12.97 2.72
N ALA A 91 -1.13 -13.34 1.66
CA ALA A 91 -1.62 -14.28 0.66
C ALA A 91 -0.98 -15.65 0.90
N VAL A 92 -1.80 -16.65 1.19
CA VAL A 92 -1.40 -18.02 1.45
C VAL A 92 -1.79 -18.87 0.24
N TYR A 93 -0.81 -19.57 -0.31
CA TYR A 93 -0.97 -20.38 -1.51
C TYR A 93 -1.31 -21.82 -1.15
N ALA A 94 -1.89 -22.56 -2.10
CA ALA A 94 -2.27 -23.96 -1.91
C ALA A 94 -1.09 -24.89 -1.59
N ASP A 95 0.15 -24.48 -1.93
CA ASP A 95 1.37 -25.22 -1.61
C ASP A 95 1.89 -24.97 -0.17
N GLY A 96 1.15 -24.20 0.63
CA GLY A 96 1.50 -23.87 2.02
C GLY A 96 2.55 -22.76 2.14
N SER A 97 2.96 -22.14 1.03
CA SER A 97 3.77 -20.93 1.06
C SER A 97 2.89 -19.68 1.20
N ALA A 98 3.50 -18.56 1.59
CA ALA A 98 2.80 -17.30 1.75
C ALA A 98 3.66 -16.11 1.31
N GLN A 99 3.00 -15.00 0.96
CA GLN A 99 3.62 -13.69 0.79
C GLN A 99 2.84 -12.66 1.61
N GLN A 100 3.58 -11.81 2.32
CA GLN A 100 2.99 -10.62 2.90
C GLN A 100 2.62 -9.63 1.79
N PHE A 101 1.64 -8.77 2.02
CA PHE A 101 1.39 -7.59 1.21
C PHE A 101 1.01 -6.41 2.10
N ARG A 102 1.20 -5.20 1.59
CA ARG A 102 0.97 -3.94 2.30
C ARG A 102 0.10 -3.02 1.45
N PRO A 103 -0.75 -2.19 2.05
CA PRO A 103 -1.59 -1.27 1.29
C PRO A 103 -0.73 -0.14 0.69
N THR A 104 -1.17 0.38 -0.45
CA THR A 104 -0.56 1.52 -1.17
C THR A 104 -1.66 2.47 -1.66
N ILE A 105 -1.29 3.59 -2.26
CA ILE A 105 -2.22 4.54 -2.87
C ILE A 105 -2.21 4.34 -4.40
N PRO A 106 -3.37 4.21 -5.08
CA PRO A 106 -3.46 3.90 -6.51
C PRO A 106 -2.82 4.92 -7.46
N GLN A 107 -2.62 6.17 -7.03
CA GLN A 107 -1.99 7.23 -7.83
C GLN A 107 -1.08 8.09 -6.95
N PRO A 108 0.10 7.58 -6.55
CA PRO A 108 0.96 8.21 -5.55
C PRO A 108 1.44 9.60 -6.00
N ASP A 109 1.69 9.80 -7.31
CA ASP A 109 2.11 11.10 -7.84
C ASP A 109 1.01 12.16 -7.72
N LYS A 110 -0.24 11.81 -8.06
CA LYS A 110 -1.37 12.73 -7.89
C LYS A 110 -1.63 13.04 -6.42
N PHE A 111 -1.50 12.03 -5.56
CA PHE A 111 -1.59 12.22 -4.11
C PHE A 111 -0.51 13.20 -3.61
N ILE A 112 0.75 13.04 -4.05
CA ILE A 112 1.87 13.93 -3.72
C ILE A 112 1.61 15.36 -4.23
N GLU A 113 1.18 15.50 -5.48
CA GLU A 113 0.83 16.81 -6.06
C GLU A 113 -0.28 17.48 -5.26
N GLN A 114 -1.33 16.75 -4.91
CA GLN A 114 -2.47 17.27 -4.17
C GLN A 114 -2.04 17.70 -2.76
N ILE A 115 -1.23 16.90 -2.05
CA ILE A 115 -0.73 17.26 -0.72
C ILE A 115 0.09 18.56 -0.78
N LYS A 116 0.99 18.70 -1.76
CA LYS A 116 1.81 19.91 -1.88
C LYS A 116 0.99 21.16 -2.22
N GLN A 117 -0.12 21.00 -2.94
CA GLN A 117 -1.01 22.12 -3.28
C GLN A 117 -1.86 22.56 -2.09
N ASP A 118 -2.40 21.59 -1.33
CA ASP A 118 -3.36 21.87 -0.28
C ASP A 118 -2.70 22.19 1.07
N PHE A 119 -1.46 21.76 1.30
CA PHE A 119 -0.75 21.88 2.59
C PHE A 119 0.64 22.52 2.44
N PRO A 120 0.73 23.87 2.47
CA PRO A 120 2.00 24.60 2.34
C PRO A 120 3.06 24.25 3.40
N GLU A 121 2.63 23.74 4.54
CA GLU A 121 3.50 23.29 5.64
C GLU A 121 4.17 21.92 5.40
N VAL A 122 3.77 21.19 4.36
CA VAL A 122 4.49 20.02 3.87
C VAL A 122 5.61 20.50 2.95
N GLU A 123 6.82 20.59 3.51
CA GLU A 123 8.01 21.04 2.80
C GLU A 123 8.43 20.06 1.70
N ALA A 124 8.24 18.76 1.96
CA ALA A 124 8.53 17.70 1.01
C ALA A 124 7.66 16.47 1.27
N ILE A 125 7.32 15.74 0.21
CA ILE A 125 6.75 14.40 0.30
C ILE A 125 7.17 13.59 -0.93
N TYR A 126 7.55 12.34 -0.69
CA TYR A 126 8.06 11.39 -1.69
C TYR A 126 7.42 10.02 -1.48
N SER A 127 6.98 9.38 -2.56
CA SER A 127 6.57 7.98 -2.53
C SER A 127 7.79 7.09 -2.26
N GLN A 128 7.56 6.07 -1.45
CA GLN A 128 8.57 5.08 -1.10
C GLN A 128 8.34 3.78 -1.85
N GLN A 129 9.40 3.01 -1.90
CA GLN A 129 9.46 1.73 -2.58
C GLN A 129 8.77 0.59 -1.83
N ASP A 130 8.29 0.85 -0.61
CA ASP A 130 7.53 -0.10 0.21
C ASP A 130 6.02 0.19 0.18
N GLY A 131 5.56 1.07 -0.71
CA GLY A 131 4.16 1.50 -0.84
C GLY A 131 3.78 2.61 0.14
N GLY A 132 4.71 3.01 1.02
CA GLY A 132 4.56 4.16 1.92
C GLY A 132 5.03 5.47 1.31
N PHE A 133 5.14 6.50 2.17
CA PHE A 133 5.65 7.83 1.82
C PHE A 133 6.62 8.33 2.89
N GLU A 134 7.53 9.22 2.49
CA GLU A 134 8.36 9.99 3.39
C GLU A 134 7.98 11.46 3.24
N ALA A 135 7.65 12.13 4.34
CA ALA A 135 7.24 13.52 4.36
C ALA A 135 8.08 14.35 5.33
N ILE A 136 8.35 15.61 4.96
CA ILE A 136 8.90 16.64 5.84
C ILE A 136 7.75 17.61 6.12
N TYR A 137 7.30 17.65 7.37
CA TYR A 137 6.21 18.49 7.83
C TYR A 137 6.68 19.31 9.03
N ALA A 138 6.60 20.64 8.92
CA ALA A 138 7.07 21.58 9.95
C ALA A 138 8.49 21.28 10.46
N GLY A 139 9.43 21.00 9.55
CA GLY A 139 10.83 20.66 9.84
C GLY A 139 11.07 19.27 10.43
N GLN A 140 10.04 18.42 10.59
CA GLN A 140 10.17 17.05 11.09
C GLN A 140 9.94 16.03 9.99
N LYS A 141 10.73 14.95 10.04
CA LYS A 141 10.69 13.87 9.07
C LYS A 141 9.78 12.74 9.56
N TYR A 142 8.84 12.33 8.72
CA TYR A 142 7.88 11.29 9.00
C TYR A 142 7.88 10.23 7.91
N LYS A 143 7.70 8.97 8.32
CA LYS A 143 7.31 7.88 7.44
C LYS A 143 5.81 7.68 7.56
N LEU A 144 5.14 7.56 6.41
CA LEU A 144 3.69 7.43 6.31
C LEU A 144 3.34 6.11 5.66
N HIS A 145 2.53 5.29 6.32
CA HIS A 145 2.04 4.03 5.77
C HIS A 145 0.51 4.07 5.64
N PRO A 146 -0.06 3.77 4.46
CA PRO A 146 -1.49 3.54 4.35
C PRO A 146 -1.92 2.41 5.27
N LYS A 147 -3.15 2.48 5.77
CA LYS A 147 -3.78 1.37 6.49
C LYS A 147 -4.74 0.62 5.57
N PHE A 148 -4.99 -0.65 5.87
CA PHE A 148 -5.95 -1.48 5.14
C PHE A 148 -7.40 -1.01 5.32
N ASN A 149 -7.73 -0.46 6.48
CA ASN A 149 -9.07 0.06 6.77
C ASN A 149 -9.23 1.46 6.17
N MET A 150 -9.76 1.53 4.95
CA MET A 150 -10.20 2.77 4.32
C MET A 150 -11.70 2.93 4.54
N GLU A 151 -12.18 4.16 4.79
CA GLU A 151 -13.61 4.44 4.79
C GLU A 151 -14.00 5.09 3.46
N GLU A 152 -14.94 4.46 2.75
CA GLU A 152 -15.55 5.00 1.53
C GLU A 152 -16.96 5.49 1.85
N LYS A 153 -17.31 6.69 1.39
CA LYS A 153 -18.65 7.27 1.58
C LYS A 153 -19.17 7.81 0.25
N PRO A 154 -20.44 7.53 -0.11
CA PRO A 154 -21.07 8.16 -1.26
C PRO A 154 -21.04 9.68 -1.11
N LEU A 155 -20.60 10.37 -2.16
CA LEU A 155 -20.53 11.83 -2.15
C LEU A 155 -21.86 12.45 -2.60
N ASP A 156 -22.47 13.21 -1.70
CA ASP A 156 -23.52 14.19 -2.05
C ASP A 156 -22.86 15.57 -2.30
N GLY A 157 -22.00 15.67 -3.33
CA GLY A 157 -21.28 16.89 -3.69
C GLY A 157 -19.76 16.72 -3.80
N THR A 158 -19.01 17.79 -3.55
CA THR A 158 -17.53 17.77 -3.55
C THR A 158 -16.98 17.52 -2.15
N ALA A 159 -16.04 16.59 -2.00
CA ALA A 159 -15.34 16.38 -0.72
C ALA A 159 -14.43 17.59 -0.39
N GLU A 160 -14.47 18.05 0.86
CA GLU A 160 -13.45 19.00 1.36
C GLU A 160 -12.16 18.22 1.65
N ARG A 161 -11.09 18.54 0.91
CA ARG A 161 -9.77 17.94 1.14
C ARG A 161 -9.19 18.47 2.43
N LYS A 162 -8.85 17.57 3.34
CA LYS A 162 -8.24 17.92 4.62
C LYS A 162 -7.25 16.84 5.06
N ILE A 163 -6.20 17.31 5.72
CA ILE A 163 -5.31 16.49 6.52
C ILE A 163 -5.53 16.92 7.97
N VAL A 164 -5.94 15.96 8.82
CA VAL A 164 -6.09 16.21 10.25
C VAL A 164 -5.06 15.40 10.99
N LEU A 165 -4.17 16.06 11.72
CA LEU A 165 -3.30 15.42 12.70
C LEU A 165 -4.07 15.34 14.03
N ASN A 166 -4.66 14.19 14.32
CA ASN A 166 -5.43 13.99 15.55
C ASN A 166 -4.72 12.97 16.44
N GLY A 167 -4.04 13.45 17.49
CA GLY A 167 -3.42 12.58 18.49
C GLY A 167 -2.39 11.58 17.95
N GLY A 168 -1.67 11.92 16.87
CA GLY A 168 -0.67 11.04 16.23
C GLY A 168 -1.19 10.22 15.05
N ARG A 169 -2.45 10.41 14.62
CA ARG A 169 -3.00 9.83 13.40
C ARG A 169 -3.19 10.90 12.34
N LEU A 170 -2.71 10.62 11.12
CA LEU A 170 -2.90 11.48 9.96
C LEU A 170 -4.02 10.87 9.12
N GLU A 171 -5.10 11.60 8.94
CA GLU A 171 -6.19 11.17 8.05
C GLU A 171 -6.20 12.09 6.83
N TYR A 172 -6.19 11.49 5.63
CA TYR A 172 -6.35 12.21 4.38
C TYR A 172 -7.73 11.90 3.77
N THR A 173 -8.52 12.93 3.54
CA THR A 173 -9.81 12.80 2.85
C THR A 173 -9.69 13.32 1.42
N THR A 174 -10.14 12.52 0.45
CA THR A 174 -10.14 12.88 -0.98
C THR A 174 -11.32 12.28 -1.73
N GLU A 175 -11.42 12.61 -3.01
CA GLU A 175 -12.38 12.03 -3.94
C GLU A 175 -11.67 11.05 -4.90
N VAL A 176 -12.18 9.82 -5.00
CA VAL A 176 -11.76 8.82 -5.99
C VAL A 176 -13.01 8.29 -6.68
N ASP A 177 -13.06 8.33 -8.01
CA ASP A 177 -14.18 7.84 -8.82
C ASP A 177 -15.58 8.34 -8.39
N SER A 178 -15.66 9.58 -7.91
CA SER A 178 -16.87 10.22 -7.35
C SER A 178 -17.31 9.70 -5.97
N GLU A 179 -16.42 9.07 -5.22
CA GLU A 179 -16.62 8.64 -3.83
C GLU A 179 -15.63 9.35 -2.89
N GLU A 180 -16.08 9.70 -1.69
CA GLU A 180 -15.20 10.23 -0.65
C GLU A 180 -14.43 9.06 -0.05
N VAL A 181 -13.12 9.14 -0.10
CA VAL A 181 -12.22 8.14 0.48
C VAL A 181 -11.44 8.79 1.60
N ILE A 182 -11.56 8.23 2.80
CA ILE A 182 -10.72 8.57 3.95
C ILE A 182 -9.62 7.53 4.03
N ILE A 183 -8.38 7.99 3.82
CA ILE A 183 -7.16 7.20 3.90
C ILE A 183 -6.49 7.49 5.25
N PRO A 184 -6.61 6.58 6.24
CA PRO A 184 -5.85 6.70 7.45
C PRO A 184 -4.39 6.30 7.18
N LEU A 185 -3.48 7.17 7.61
CA LEU A 185 -2.04 6.98 7.52
C LEU A 185 -1.47 6.78 8.92
N GLU A 186 -0.67 5.73 9.07
CA GLU A 186 0.21 5.56 10.21
C GLU A 186 1.44 6.44 10.06
N ILE A 187 1.82 7.12 11.14
CA ILE A 187 2.95 8.04 11.15
C ILE A 187 4.02 7.49 12.08
N GLU A 188 5.22 7.34 11.54
CA GLU A 188 6.42 7.05 12.31
C GLU A 188 7.36 8.27 12.24
N LEU A 189 7.77 8.80 13.40
CA LEU A 189 8.78 9.85 13.45
C LEU A 189 10.15 9.23 13.17
N VAL A 190 10.84 9.77 12.16
CA VAL A 190 12.21 9.35 11.86
C VAL A 190 13.16 10.17 12.72
N THR A 191 13.78 9.54 13.72
CA THR A 191 14.84 10.16 14.52
C THR A 191 16.21 9.78 13.98
N ASP A 192 17.07 10.77 13.73
CA ASP A 192 18.48 10.59 13.35
C ASP A 192 19.33 9.96 14.47
#